data_AF-A0A661ZL22-F1
#
_entry.id   AF-A0A661ZL22-F1
#
_cell.length_a   1.000
_cell.length_b   1.000
_cell.length_c   1.000
_cell.angle_alpha   90.00
_cell.angle_beta   90.00
_cell.angle_gamma   90.00
#
_symmetry.space_group_name_H-M   'P 1'
#
loop_
_entity.id
_entity.type
_entity.pdbx_description
1 polymer ?
#
loop_
_entity_poly.entity_id
_entity_poly.type
_entity_poly.pdbx_seq_one_letter_code
_entity_poly.pdbx_strand_id
1 'polypeptide(L)'
;MKKNKLLLLLILLFAISAFGQNSEYKQTIRGTVIDKLTQTTLPGATVIVLNTDPLIGTTSDMDGAFKIENIPLGRQSIQISFIGYNTRTISNLNLTAGRETVVIAELEEQVQKLDEVVVTAKQPKDQAINEMATVSARSFSVEETERFAGSMGDPSRMAANYAGVSMTNDSRNDIIIRGNSP
;
A
#
# COMPACT_ATOMS: atom_id res chain seq x y z
N MET A 1 -74.01 19.67 16.59
CA MET A 1 -72.64 19.66 17.17
C MET A 1 -71.99 18.28 17.28
N LYS A 2 -72.71 17.18 17.60
CA LYS A 2 -72.12 15.83 17.72
C LYS A 2 -71.66 15.21 16.37
N LYS A 3 -72.39 15.46 15.27
CA LYS A 3 -72.03 14.95 13.92
C LYS A 3 -70.69 15.50 13.40
N ASN A 4 -70.41 16.79 13.64
CA ASN A 4 -69.13 17.40 13.24
C ASN A 4 -67.94 16.86 14.04
N LYS A 5 -68.14 16.47 15.31
CA LYS A 5 -67.09 15.84 16.13
C LYS A 5 -66.77 14.41 15.65
N LEU A 6 -67.78 13.66 15.21
CA LEU A 6 -67.59 12.32 14.64
C LEU A 6 -66.82 12.36 13.31
N LEU A 7 -67.14 13.33 12.44
CA LEU A 7 -66.44 13.54 11.18
C LEU A 7 -64.95 13.90 11.40
N LEU A 8 -64.67 14.73 12.41
CA LEU A 8 -63.31 15.13 12.78
C LEU A 8 -62.48 13.95 13.33
N LEU A 9 -63.11 13.05 14.09
CA LEU A 9 -62.48 11.81 14.57
C LEU A 9 -62.13 10.86 13.43
N LEU A 10 -63.00 10.73 12.43
CA LEU A 10 -62.78 9.87 11.26
C LEU A 10 -61.61 10.37 10.39
N ILE A 11 -61.50 11.69 10.20
CA ILE A 11 -60.39 12.33 9.47
C ILE A 11 -59.06 12.13 10.23
N LEU A 12 -59.08 12.20 11.56
CA LEU A 12 -57.90 11.97 12.39
C LEU A 12 -57.42 10.51 12.30
N LEU A 13 -58.34 9.54 12.29
CA LEU A 13 -58.03 8.12 12.08
C LEU A 13 -57.42 7.85 10.69
N PHE A 14 -57.92 8.52 9.65
CA PHE A 14 -57.39 8.39 8.29
C PHE A 14 -56.00 9.01 8.14
N ALA A 15 -55.72 10.13 8.83
CA ALA A 15 -54.41 10.74 8.87
C ALA A 15 -53.35 9.82 9.51
N ILE A 16 -53.71 9.09 10.58
CA ILE A 16 -52.79 8.15 11.24
C ILE A 16 -52.44 6.97 10.31
N SER A 17 -53.38 6.48 9.49
CA SER A 17 -53.10 5.44 8.49
C SER A 17 -52.24 5.91 7.31
N ALA A 18 -52.14 7.22 7.06
CA ALA A 18 -51.26 7.78 6.03
C ALA A 18 -49.79 7.81 6.49
N PHE A 19 -49.52 8.02 7.78
CA PHE A 19 -48.16 8.03 8.33
C PHE A 19 -47.54 6.62 8.48
N GLY A 20 -48.33 5.54 8.41
CA GLY A 20 -47.84 4.16 8.48
C GLY A 20 -47.27 3.60 7.16
N GLN A 21 -47.36 4.33 6.05
CA GLN A 21 -46.95 3.85 4.72
C GLN A 21 -45.47 4.07 4.39
N ASN A 22 -44.70 4.76 5.26
CA ASN A 22 -43.25 4.93 5.12
C ASN A 22 -42.47 3.71 5.63
N SER A 23 -42.85 2.52 5.18
CA SER A 23 -41.92 1.39 5.25
C SER A 23 -40.88 1.62 4.16
N GLU A 24 -39.75 2.26 4.51
CA GLU A 24 -38.53 2.10 3.73
C GLU A 24 -38.31 0.59 3.57
N TYR A 25 -38.60 0.05 2.39
CA TYR A 25 -38.35 -1.35 2.12
C TYR A 25 -36.85 -1.56 2.28
N LYS A 26 -36.49 -2.28 3.33
CA LYS A 26 -35.11 -2.58 3.69
C LYS A 26 -34.85 -4.04 3.38
N GLN A 27 -33.68 -4.31 2.81
CA GLN A 27 -33.27 -5.65 2.44
C GLN A 27 -32.16 -6.14 3.37
N THR A 28 -32.09 -7.45 3.50
CA THR A 28 -30.94 -8.16 4.07
C THR A 28 -30.12 -8.79 2.94
N ILE A 29 -28.80 -8.62 3.01
CA ILE A 29 -27.84 -9.35 2.19
C ILE A 29 -27.14 -10.38 3.08
N ARG A 30 -27.05 -11.60 2.59
CA ARG A 30 -26.32 -12.69 3.23
C ARG A 30 -25.25 -13.20 2.29
N GLY A 31 -24.20 -13.77 2.85
CA GLY A 31 -23.16 -14.33 2.04
C GLY A 31 -22.09 -15.02 2.84
N THR A 32 -21.10 -15.55 2.12
CA THR A 32 -19.91 -16.15 2.70
C THR A 32 -18.69 -15.57 2.00
N VAL A 33 -17.68 -15.22 2.79
CA VAL A 33 -16.37 -14.79 2.30
C VAL A 33 -15.45 -16.00 2.28
N ILE A 34 -14.88 -16.28 1.11
CA ILE A 34 -13.96 -17.39 0.90
C ILE A 34 -12.69 -16.92 0.19
N ASP A 35 -11.60 -17.62 0.42
CA ASP A 35 -10.39 -17.51 -0.37
C ASP A 35 -10.63 -18.16 -1.74
N LYS A 36 -10.34 -17.43 -2.82
CA LYS A 36 -10.49 -17.90 -4.20
C LYS A 36 -9.64 -19.13 -4.50
N LEU A 37 -8.43 -19.23 -3.94
CA LEU A 37 -7.45 -20.26 -4.27
C LEU A 37 -7.64 -21.51 -3.40
N THR A 38 -7.74 -21.32 -2.08
CA THR A 38 -7.89 -22.45 -1.14
C THR A 38 -9.34 -22.87 -0.91
N GLN A 39 -10.32 -22.05 -1.32
CA GLN A 39 -11.75 -22.22 -1.03
C GLN A 39 -12.06 -22.28 0.48
N THR A 40 -11.13 -21.81 1.31
CA THR A 40 -11.28 -21.75 2.76
C THR A 40 -12.11 -20.53 3.15
N THR A 41 -12.96 -20.67 4.16
CA THR A 41 -13.74 -19.56 4.71
C THR A 41 -12.85 -18.54 5.41
N LEU A 42 -13.12 -17.25 5.21
CA LEU A 42 -12.34 -16.15 5.79
C LEU A 42 -13.13 -15.47 6.92
N PRO A 43 -12.86 -15.83 8.20
CA PRO A 43 -13.47 -15.18 9.35
C PRO A 43 -12.85 -13.80 9.60
N GLY A 44 -13.66 -12.83 10.04
CA GLY A 44 -13.22 -11.46 10.34
C GLY A 44 -12.97 -10.57 9.12
N ALA A 45 -13.42 -10.97 7.93
CA ALA A 45 -13.44 -10.12 6.75
C ALA A 45 -14.46 -8.98 6.94
N THR A 46 -14.06 -7.76 6.58
CA THR A 46 -14.91 -6.57 6.69
C THR A 46 -15.72 -6.41 5.40
N VAL A 47 -17.04 -6.28 5.55
CA VAL A 47 -17.99 -6.13 4.43
C VAL A 47 -18.74 -4.81 4.60
N ILE A 48 -18.57 -3.88 3.66
CA ILE A 48 -19.22 -2.57 3.69
C ILE A 48 -20.09 -2.36 2.45
N VAL A 49 -21.24 -1.71 2.64
CA VAL A 49 -22.07 -1.24 1.52
C VAL A 49 -21.56 0.15 1.13
N LEU A 50 -21.22 0.32 -0.14
CA LEU A 50 -20.76 1.59 -0.68
C LEU A 50 -21.96 2.51 -0.96
N ASN A 51 -21.75 3.83 -0.81
CA ASN A 51 -22.73 4.88 -1.07
C ASN A 51 -23.98 4.86 -0.15
N THR A 52 -23.84 4.40 1.10
CA THR A 52 -24.88 4.53 2.13
C THR A 52 -24.47 5.61 3.16
N ASP A 53 -25.43 6.44 3.57
CA ASP A 53 -25.28 7.38 4.68
C ASP A 53 -26.45 7.17 5.66
N PRO A 54 -26.23 6.64 6.88
CA PRO A 54 -24.93 6.29 7.49
C PRO A 54 -24.24 5.09 6.82
N LEU A 55 -22.94 4.92 7.07
CA LEU A 55 -22.16 3.77 6.56
C LEU A 55 -22.72 2.47 7.15
N ILE A 56 -23.13 1.54 6.29
CA ILE A 56 -23.65 0.23 6.70
C ILE A 56 -22.59 -0.82 6.39
N GLY A 57 -22.20 -1.60 7.39
CA GLY A 57 -21.24 -2.69 7.22
C GLY A 57 -21.33 -3.72 8.34
N THR A 58 -20.69 -4.87 8.12
CA THR A 58 -20.58 -5.96 9.08
C THR A 58 -19.23 -6.67 8.91
N THR A 59 -18.92 -7.61 9.80
CA THR A 59 -17.79 -8.52 9.69
C THR A 59 -18.27 -9.95 9.49
N SER A 60 -17.46 -10.80 8.86
CA SER A 60 -17.77 -12.23 8.76
C SER A 60 -17.52 -12.98 10.07
N ASP A 61 -18.37 -13.96 10.35
CA ASP A 61 -18.31 -14.86 11.51
C ASP A 61 -17.22 -15.94 11.35
N MET A 62 -17.11 -16.86 12.32
CA MET A 62 -16.13 -17.97 12.32
C MET A 62 -16.23 -18.86 11.07
N ASP A 63 -17.43 -19.04 10.52
CA ASP A 63 -17.68 -19.82 9.30
C ASP A 63 -17.51 -18.97 8.01
N GLY A 64 -16.98 -17.74 8.11
CA GLY A 64 -16.86 -16.79 7.00
C GLY A 64 -18.20 -16.22 6.51
N ALA A 65 -19.32 -16.58 7.14
CA ALA A 65 -20.64 -16.07 6.80
C ALA A 65 -20.82 -14.62 7.28
N PHE A 66 -21.56 -13.81 6.53
CA PHE A 66 -21.92 -12.44 6.92
C PHE A 66 -23.40 -12.16 6.64
N LYS A 67 -23.97 -11.27 7.45
CA LYS A 67 -25.34 -10.77 7.30
C LYS A 67 -25.36 -9.26 7.50
N ILE A 68 -25.85 -8.53 6.50
CA ILE A 68 -26.05 -7.08 6.57
C ILE A 68 -27.55 -6.81 6.41
N GLU A 69 -28.13 -6.17 7.40
CA GLU A 69 -29.54 -5.79 7.44
C GLU A 69 -29.70 -4.30 7.12
N ASN A 70 -30.94 -3.87 6.89
CA ASN A 70 -31.31 -2.46 6.74
C ASN A 70 -30.74 -1.76 5.49
N ILE A 71 -30.50 -2.48 4.41
CA ILE A 71 -29.95 -1.91 3.17
C ILE A 71 -31.07 -1.34 2.29
N PRO A 72 -30.94 -0.11 1.78
CA PRO A 72 -31.92 0.46 0.86
C PRO A 72 -31.98 -0.29 -0.48
N LEU A 73 -33.19 -0.46 -1.01
CA LEU A 73 -33.41 -1.10 -2.31
C LEU A 73 -32.74 -0.35 -3.47
N GLY A 74 -32.47 -1.08 -4.55
CA GLY A 74 -31.84 -0.54 -5.75
C GLY A 74 -30.51 -1.22 -6.05
N ARG A 75 -29.68 -0.55 -6.86
CA ARG A 75 -28.35 -1.03 -7.21
C ARG A 75 -27.36 -0.62 -6.14
N GLN A 76 -26.88 -1.60 -5.39
CA GLN A 76 -25.86 -1.38 -4.39
C GLN A 76 -24.53 -1.99 -4.83
N SER A 77 -23.46 -1.48 -4.26
CA SER A 77 -22.14 -2.07 -4.40
C SER A 77 -21.61 -2.42 -3.02
N ILE A 78 -21.02 -3.60 -2.88
CA ILE A 78 -20.45 -4.07 -1.62
C ILE A 78 -18.94 -4.17 -1.82
N GLN A 79 -18.19 -3.68 -0.85
CA GLN A 79 -16.76 -3.85 -0.77
C GLN A 79 -16.42 -4.80 0.37
N ILE A 80 -15.58 -5.78 0.07
CA ILE A 80 -15.07 -6.76 1.02
C ILE A 80 -13.55 -6.57 1.11
N SER A 81 -13.05 -6.43 2.33
CA SER A 81 -11.63 -6.32 2.62
C SER A 81 -11.21 -7.26 3.75
N PHE A 82 -10.01 -7.81 3.63
CA PHE A 82 -9.40 -8.64 4.65
C PHE A 82 -7.88 -8.46 4.62
N ILE A 83 -7.23 -8.54 5.78
CA ILE A 83 -5.80 -8.27 5.90
C ILE A 83 -5.03 -9.35 5.13
N GLY A 84 -4.11 -8.93 4.27
CA GLY A 84 -3.34 -9.84 3.41
C GLY A 84 -4.04 -10.25 2.11
N TYR A 85 -5.24 -9.71 1.83
CA TYR A 85 -6.00 -10.00 0.61
C TYR A 85 -6.30 -8.73 -0.17
N ASN A 86 -6.50 -8.88 -1.48
CA ASN A 86 -6.94 -7.80 -2.34
C ASN A 86 -8.40 -7.45 -2.04
N THR A 87 -8.67 -6.16 -1.81
CA THR A 87 -10.03 -5.66 -1.64
C THR A 87 -10.88 -5.95 -2.88
N ARG A 88 -12.03 -6.60 -2.68
CA ARG A 88 -12.96 -6.96 -3.76
C ARG A 88 -14.21 -6.10 -3.67
N THR A 89 -14.56 -5.43 -4.77
CA THR A 89 -15.82 -4.70 -4.90
C THR A 89 -16.77 -5.47 -5.82
N ILE A 90 -17.95 -5.81 -5.32
CA ILE A 90 -19.05 -6.41 -6.08
C ILE A 90 -20.05 -5.31 -6.39
N SER A 91 -20.04 -4.84 -7.62
CA SER A 91 -20.92 -3.76 -8.09
C SER A 91 -22.23 -4.29 -8.69
N ASN A 92 -23.24 -3.43 -8.78
CA ASN A 92 -24.52 -3.70 -9.44
C ASN A 92 -25.36 -4.83 -8.80
N LEU A 93 -25.28 -5.01 -7.49
CA LEU A 93 -26.19 -5.91 -6.78
C LEU A 93 -27.59 -5.30 -6.78
N ASN A 94 -28.52 -5.96 -7.46
CA ASN A 94 -29.90 -5.53 -7.55
C ASN A 94 -30.69 -6.07 -6.35
N LEU A 95 -31.06 -5.19 -5.42
CA LEU A 95 -31.84 -5.53 -4.24
C LEU A 95 -33.32 -5.28 -4.52
N THR A 96 -34.09 -6.37 -4.59
CA THR A 96 -35.54 -6.37 -4.85
C THR A 96 -36.32 -6.75 -3.60
N ALA A 97 -37.37 -5.99 -3.26
CA ALA A 97 -38.20 -6.23 -2.08
C ALA A 97 -38.66 -7.69 -1.95
N GLY A 98 -38.54 -8.25 -0.74
CA GLY A 98 -39.14 -9.55 -0.39
C GLY A 98 -38.29 -10.80 -0.70
N ARG A 99 -37.05 -10.65 -1.19
CA ARG A 99 -36.12 -11.77 -1.39
C ARG A 99 -34.75 -11.45 -0.78
N GLU A 100 -34.20 -12.34 0.04
CA GLU A 100 -32.82 -12.20 0.50
C GLU A 100 -31.85 -12.42 -0.67
N THR A 101 -30.86 -11.53 -0.82
CA THR A 101 -29.79 -11.71 -1.82
C THR A 101 -28.63 -12.46 -1.17
N VAL A 102 -28.28 -13.62 -1.72
CA VAL A 102 -27.15 -14.43 -1.28
C VAL A 102 -25.96 -14.19 -2.23
N VAL A 103 -24.81 -13.83 -1.67
CA VAL A 103 -23.59 -13.53 -2.44
C VAL A 103 -22.42 -14.34 -1.90
N ILE A 104 -21.65 -14.97 -2.78
CA ILE A 104 -20.36 -15.58 -2.44
C ILE A 104 -19.27 -14.59 -2.84
N ALA A 105 -18.48 -14.16 -1.87
CA ALA A 105 -17.40 -13.20 -2.06
C ALA A 105 -16.06 -13.94 -2.03
N GLU A 106 -15.43 -14.06 -3.20
CA GLU A 106 -14.10 -14.66 -3.35
C GLU A 106 -13.02 -13.56 -3.27
N LEU A 107 -12.12 -13.68 -2.30
CA LEU A 107 -10.97 -12.80 -2.14
C LEU A 107 -9.70 -13.48 -2.69
N GLU A 108 -8.84 -12.67 -3.28
CA GLU A 108 -7.56 -13.12 -3.82
C GLU A 108 -6.42 -12.67 -2.89
N GLU A 109 -5.58 -13.59 -2.46
CA GLU A 109 -4.47 -13.30 -1.56
C GLU A 109 -3.51 -12.28 -2.20
N GLN A 110 -3.15 -11.25 -1.45
CA GLN A 110 -2.23 -10.22 -1.87
C GLN A 110 -0.81 -10.62 -1.47
N VAL A 111 -0.14 -11.39 -2.33
CA VAL A 111 1.29 -11.70 -2.15
C VAL A 111 2.10 -10.45 -2.46
N GLN A 112 2.46 -9.69 -1.42
CA GLN A 112 3.37 -8.56 -1.54
C GLN A 112 4.78 -9.12 -1.84
N LYS A 113 5.17 -9.07 -3.12
CA LYS A 113 6.53 -9.40 -3.54
C LYS A 113 7.43 -8.25 -3.09
N LEU A 114 8.16 -8.45 -1.98
CA LEU A 114 9.14 -7.47 -1.51
C LEU A 114 10.30 -7.42 -2.52
N ASP A 115 10.76 -6.21 -2.81
CA ASP A 115 11.96 -6.01 -3.64
C ASP A 115 13.19 -6.54 -2.91
N GLU A 116 13.99 -7.34 -3.60
CA GLU A 116 15.21 -7.92 -3.07
C GLU A 116 16.27 -6.83 -2.85
N VAL A 117 16.83 -6.74 -1.64
CA VAL A 117 17.94 -5.83 -1.34
C VAL A 117 19.25 -6.51 -1.77
N VAL A 118 19.75 -6.16 -2.95
CA VAL A 118 21.04 -6.65 -3.45
C VAL A 118 22.19 -5.87 -2.78
N VAL A 119 22.77 -6.42 -1.72
CA VAL A 119 24.00 -5.88 -1.12
C VAL A 119 25.19 -6.29 -1.97
N THR A 120 25.61 -5.42 -2.88
CA THR A 120 26.84 -5.62 -3.66
C THR A 120 28.04 -5.12 -2.84
N ALA A 121 28.95 -6.02 -2.47
CA ALA A 121 30.23 -5.64 -1.89
C ALA A 121 31.06 -4.89 -2.94
N LYS A 122 31.27 -3.58 -2.76
CA LYS A 122 32.22 -2.83 -3.58
C LYS A 122 33.63 -3.30 -3.24
N GLN A 123 34.36 -3.81 -4.22
CA GLN A 123 35.78 -4.08 -4.12
C GLN A 123 36.50 -2.80 -3.64
N PRO A 124 37.45 -2.90 -2.67
CA PRO A 124 38.16 -1.73 -2.17
C PRO A 124 38.89 -1.05 -3.35
N LYS A 125 38.50 0.19 -3.67
CA LYS A 125 39.07 1.01 -4.75
C LYS A 125 40.57 1.36 -4.57
N ASP A 126 41.12 1.01 -3.41
CA ASP A 126 42.49 1.29 -2.97
C ASP A 126 43.52 0.26 -3.49
N GLN A 127 43.07 -0.77 -4.23
CA GLN A 127 43.96 -1.76 -4.86
C GLN A 127 44.19 -1.45 -6.34
N ALA A 128 45.46 -1.49 -6.73
CA ALA A 128 45.85 -1.30 -8.12
C ALA A 128 45.12 -2.29 -9.04
N ILE A 129 44.65 -1.78 -10.19
CA ILE A 129 43.98 -2.58 -11.24
C ILE A 129 44.90 -3.70 -11.76
N ASN A 130 46.21 -3.54 -11.61
CA ASN A 130 47.20 -4.53 -12.02
C ASN A 130 47.53 -5.49 -10.86
N GLU A 131 47.10 -6.75 -10.99
CA GLU A 131 47.35 -7.82 -10.02
C GLU A 131 48.84 -8.13 -9.80
N MET A 132 49.71 -7.81 -10.78
CA MET A 132 51.17 -8.00 -10.66
C MET A 132 51.86 -6.87 -9.89
N ALA A 133 51.14 -5.79 -9.57
CA ALA A 133 51.67 -4.68 -8.79
C ALA A 133 51.48 -4.93 -7.29
N THR A 134 52.13 -5.99 -6.79
CA THR A 134 51.99 -6.45 -5.40
C THR A 134 52.63 -5.50 -4.39
N VAL A 135 53.59 -4.68 -4.83
CA VAL A 135 54.28 -3.66 -4.02
C VAL A 135 54.25 -2.32 -4.74
N SER A 136 53.95 -1.26 -3.99
CA SER A 136 54.12 0.14 -4.40
C SER A 136 53.16 0.71 -5.46
N ALA A 137 52.12 -0.01 -5.88
CA ALA A 137 51.05 0.57 -6.68
C ALA A 137 49.86 0.96 -5.80
N ARG A 138 49.43 2.22 -5.93
CA ARG A 138 48.25 2.76 -5.29
C ARG A 138 47.33 3.31 -6.37
N SER A 139 46.07 2.91 -6.33
CA SER A 139 45.02 3.54 -7.13
C SER A 139 44.14 4.35 -6.19
N PHE A 140 43.78 5.54 -6.63
CA PHE A 140 42.81 6.37 -5.95
C PHE A 140 41.77 6.82 -6.97
N SER A 141 40.56 7.06 -6.50
CA SER A 141 39.45 7.49 -7.36
C SER A 141 39.27 9.01 -7.38
N VAL A 142 38.58 9.54 -8.39
CA VAL A 142 38.26 10.98 -8.44
C VAL A 142 37.49 11.40 -7.19
N GLU A 143 36.56 10.56 -6.70
CA GLU A 143 35.84 10.84 -5.46
C GLU A 143 36.74 10.88 -4.22
N GLU A 144 37.85 10.13 -4.23
CA GLU A 144 38.82 10.13 -3.15
C GLU A 144 39.66 11.41 -3.15
N THR A 145 39.92 11.94 -4.34
CA THR A 145 40.60 13.22 -4.60
C THR A 145 39.81 14.41 -4.02
N GLU A 146 38.48 14.32 -4.00
CA GLU A 146 37.60 15.32 -3.38
C GLU A 146 37.50 15.16 -1.85
N ARG A 147 37.71 13.95 -1.34
CA ARG A 147 37.58 13.63 0.08
C ARG A 147 38.89 13.77 0.86
N PHE A 148 40.03 13.67 0.18
CA PHE A 148 41.34 13.78 0.81
C PHE A 148 41.73 15.23 1.09
N ALA A 149 42.14 15.49 2.34
CA ALA A 149 42.56 16.81 2.76
C ALA A 149 43.78 17.29 1.96
N GLY A 150 43.72 18.52 1.45
CA GLY A 150 44.82 19.14 0.68
C GLY A 150 44.86 18.79 -0.82
N SER A 151 44.09 17.79 -1.27
CA SER A 151 44.03 17.43 -2.70
C SER A 151 43.14 18.38 -3.52
N MET A 152 42.09 18.96 -2.92
CA MET A 152 41.19 19.93 -3.58
C MET A 152 40.60 19.41 -4.92
N GLY A 153 40.38 18.11 -5.05
CA GLY A 153 39.90 17.50 -6.29
C GLY A 153 40.95 17.39 -7.40
N ASP A 154 42.22 17.74 -7.13
CA ASP A 154 43.34 17.59 -8.06
C ASP A 154 44.12 16.27 -7.81
N PRO A 155 44.13 15.33 -8.77
CA PRO A 155 44.88 14.08 -8.69
C PRO A 155 46.39 14.28 -8.47
N SER A 156 46.95 15.38 -8.95
CA SER A 156 48.39 15.68 -8.85
C SER A 156 48.77 16.01 -7.40
N ARG A 157 47.93 16.80 -6.73
CA ARG A 157 48.05 17.10 -5.29
C ARG A 157 47.80 15.87 -4.44
N MET A 158 46.85 15.01 -4.85
CA MET A 158 46.64 13.72 -4.20
C MET A 158 47.88 12.83 -4.28
N ALA A 159 48.52 12.78 -5.45
CA ALA A 159 49.74 12.01 -5.66
C ALA A 159 50.92 12.52 -4.81
N ALA A 160 50.99 13.82 -4.54
CA ALA A 160 52.02 14.43 -3.69
C ALA A 160 51.95 14.02 -2.20
N ASN A 161 50.82 13.46 -1.75
CA ASN A 161 50.70 12.92 -0.40
C ASN A 161 51.45 11.60 -0.22
N TYR A 162 51.86 10.93 -1.31
CA TYR A 162 52.65 9.70 -1.24
C TYR A 162 54.15 9.99 -1.10
N ALA A 163 54.84 9.16 -0.33
CA ALA A 163 56.27 9.30 -0.09
C ALA A 163 57.08 9.23 -1.39
N GLY A 164 58.08 10.12 -1.52
CA GLY A 164 58.94 10.18 -2.70
C GLY A 164 58.37 10.98 -3.86
N VAL A 165 57.14 11.50 -3.75
CA VAL A 165 56.51 12.39 -4.73
C VAL A 165 56.64 13.84 -4.28
N SER A 166 57.11 14.73 -5.15
CA SER A 166 57.13 16.18 -4.90
C SER A 166 56.60 16.94 -6.10
N MET A 167 55.89 18.04 -5.84
CA MET A 167 55.45 18.98 -6.87
C MET A 167 56.33 20.22 -6.84
N THR A 168 56.59 20.83 -8.00
CA THR A 168 57.45 22.02 -8.08
C THR A 168 56.70 23.30 -7.73
N ASN A 169 55.43 23.41 -8.14
CA ASN A 169 54.60 24.60 -7.94
C ASN A 169 53.11 24.25 -8.10
N ASP A 170 52.24 24.82 -7.26
CA ASP A 170 50.78 24.74 -7.31
C ASP A 170 50.14 25.20 -8.65
N SER A 171 50.86 25.96 -9.47
CA SER A 171 50.39 26.43 -10.79
C SER A 171 50.68 25.44 -11.93
N ARG A 172 51.37 24.33 -11.67
CA ARG A 172 51.72 23.31 -12.66
C ARG A 172 51.43 21.92 -12.11
N ASN A 173 50.90 21.04 -12.95
CA ASN A 173 50.59 19.66 -12.58
C ASN A 173 51.79 18.73 -12.79
N ASP A 174 53.00 19.22 -12.52
CA ASP A 174 54.20 18.40 -12.62
C ASP A 174 54.39 17.53 -11.37
N ILE A 175 54.72 16.26 -11.60
CA ILE A 175 54.96 15.29 -10.55
C ILE A 175 56.40 14.82 -10.68
N ILE A 176 57.21 15.09 -9.66
CA ILE A 176 58.59 14.63 -9.59
C ILE A 176 58.65 13.47 -8.61
N ILE A 177 59.02 12.29 -9.11
CA ILE A 177 59.18 11.09 -8.28
C ILE A 177 60.68 10.87 -8.07
N ARG A 178 61.14 10.97 -6.83
CA ARG A 178 62.51 10.59 -6.47
C ARG A 178 62.55 9.09 -6.17
N GLY A 179 63.44 8.37 -6.85
CA GLY A 179 63.71 6.98 -6.53
C GLY A 179 64.38 6.86 -5.15
N ASN A 180 63.98 5.86 -4.37
CA ASN A 180 64.79 5.40 -3.25
C ASN A 180 65.98 4.63 -3.85
N SER A 181 67.18 5.20 -3.83
CA SER A 181 68.40 4.42 -4.10
C SER A 181 68.52 3.34 -3.02
N PRO A 182 68.90 2.10 -3.38
CA PRO A 182 68.96 0.97 -2.45
C PRO A 182 69.94 1.21 -1.30
#